data_AF-A0AAE6YKY7-F1
#
_entry.id   AF-A0AAE6YKY7-F1
#
_cell.length_a   1.000
_cell.length_b   1.000
_cell.length_c   1.000
_cell.angle_alpha   90.00
_cell.angle_beta   90.00
_cell.angle_gamma   90.00
#
_symmetry.space_group_name_H-M   'P 1'
#
loop_
_entity.id
_entity.type
_entity.pdbx_description
1 polymer ?
#
loop_
_entity_poly.entity_id
_entity_poly.type
_entity_poly.pdbx_seq_one_letter_code
_entity_poly.pdbx_strand_id
1 'polypeptide(L)'
;MISYGIKFRPNKPGSPHLNGKVERSQKTDLEEFYTLADLSEFNALQDSLAEWQMFYNWHRPYGSLKRLSPTDIVSKLKDKTLLWDEVNDLYDPKKEHIQEPVYAVELAMRKLKPCL
;
A
#
# COMPACT_ATOMS: atom_id res chain seq x y z
N MET A 1 -4.84 -7.46 -12.19
CA MET A 1 -5.54 -7.06 -10.95
C MET A 1 -6.77 -7.91 -10.71
N ILE A 2 -7.70 -7.98 -11.66
CA ILE A 2 -8.92 -8.81 -11.53
C ILE A 2 -8.59 -10.30 -11.35
N SER A 3 -7.61 -10.81 -12.09
CA SER A 3 -7.11 -12.19 -11.96
C SER A 3 -6.56 -12.52 -10.56
N TYR A 4 -6.24 -11.51 -9.75
CA TYR A 4 -5.72 -11.65 -8.40
C TYR A 4 -6.74 -11.26 -7.33
N GLY A 5 -8.01 -11.03 -7.69
CA GLY A 5 -9.03 -10.56 -6.75
C GLY A 5 -8.84 -9.12 -6.25
N ILE A 6 -7.94 -8.33 -6.86
CA ILE A 6 -7.57 -6.99 -6.39
C ILE A 6 -8.49 -5.94 -7.01
N LYS A 7 -9.19 -5.17 -6.15
CA LYS A 7 -10.01 -4.02 -6.54
C LYS A 7 -9.16 -2.76 -6.65
N PHE A 8 -9.03 -2.20 -7.85
CA PHE A 8 -8.31 -0.94 -8.05
C PHE A 8 -9.20 0.27 -7.71
N ARG A 9 -8.70 1.16 -6.84
CA ARG A 9 -9.38 2.36 -6.36
C ARG A 9 -8.42 3.55 -6.36
N PRO A 10 -8.22 4.23 -7.51
CA PRO A 10 -7.39 5.43 -7.57
C PRO A 10 -7.93 6.53 -6.66
N ASN A 11 -7.02 7.24 -5.99
CA ASN A 11 -7.37 8.40 -5.18
C ASN A 11 -7.80 9.56 -6.07
N LYS A 12 -8.80 10.31 -5.62
CA LYS A 12 -9.23 11.53 -6.30
C LYS A 12 -8.08 12.56 -6.30
N PRO A 13 -7.81 13.25 -7.43
CA PRO A 13 -6.84 14.34 -7.47
C PRO A 13 -7.09 15.39 -6.39
N GLY A 14 -6.02 15.95 -5.82
CA GLY A 14 -6.12 16.94 -4.73
C GLY A 14 -6.51 16.35 -3.37
N SER A 15 -6.35 15.04 -3.16
CA SER A 15 -6.63 14.37 -1.88
C SER A 15 -5.37 13.81 -1.20
N PRO A 16 -4.35 14.65 -0.88
CA PRO A 16 -3.07 14.19 -0.35
C PRO A 16 -3.20 13.47 1.01
N HIS A 17 -4.21 13.82 1.80
CA HIS A 17 -4.49 13.17 3.08
C HIS A 17 -4.76 11.65 2.95
N LEU A 18 -5.23 11.17 1.78
CA LEU A 18 -5.42 9.74 1.50
C LEU A 18 -4.09 9.00 1.32
N ASN A 19 -3.02 9.71 0.97
CA ASN A 19 -1.69 9.15 0.72
C ASN A 19 -0.72 9.36 1.89
N GLY A 20 -1.14 10.04 2.96
CA GLY A 20 -0.25 10.46 4.05
C GLY A 20 0.45 9.31 4.79
N LYS A 21 -0.05 8.07 4.72
CA LYS A 21 0.69 6.90 5.25
C LYS A 21 1.89 6.53 4.37
N VAL A 22 1.71 6.52 3.06
CA VAL A 22 2.77 6.24 2.08
C VAL A 22 3.82 7.34 2.14
N GLU A 23 3.38 8.60 2.12
CA GLU A 23 4.27 9.77 2.20
C GLU A 23 5.11 9.75 3.48
N ARG A 24 4.52 9.40 4.63
CA ARG A 24 5.27 9.26 5.89
C ARG A 24 6.29 8.13 5.82
N SER A 25 5.96 6.98 5.23
CA SER A 25 6.91 5.87 5.08
C SER A 25 8.10 6.29 4.22
N GLN A 26 7.83 6.87 3.05
CA GLN A 26 8.86 7.35 2.12
C GLN A 26 9.73 8.43 2.73
N LYS A 27 9.11 9.35 3.49
CA LYS A 27 9.83 10.39 4.23
C LYS A 27 10.79 9.78 5.26
N THR A 28 10.36 8.77 6.00
CA THR A 28 11.23 8.06 6.94
C THR A 28 12.38 7.36 6.24
N ASP A 29 12.13 6.68 5.11
CA ASP A 29 13.21 6.04 4.33
C ASP A 29 14.22 7.09 3.84
N LEU A 30 13.75 8.26 3.40
CA LEU A 30 14.62 9.35 2.94
C LEU A 30 15.47 9.94 4.08
N GLU A 31 14.84 10.25 5.21
CA GLU A 31 15.47 10.94 6.35
C GLU A 31 16.37 10.02 7.18
N GLU A 32 16.02 8.73 7.31
CA GLU A 32 16.74 7.79 8.19
C GLU A 32 17.70 6.87 7.40
N PHE A 33 17.28 6.34 6.24
CA PHE A 33 18.10 5.39 5.47
C PHE A 33 18.95 6.09 4.40
N TYR A 34 18.32 6.75 3.43
CA TYR A 34 19.05 7.31 2.28
C TYR A 34 19.97 8.48 2.64
N THR A 35 19.76 9.11 3.80
CA THR A 35 20.69 10.14 4.32
C THR A 35 22.05 9.54 4.71
N LEU A 36 22.10 8.25 5.06
CA LEU A 36 23.32 7.56 5.51
C LEU A 36 23.81 6.49 4.53
N ALA A 37 22.98 6.06 3.60
CA ALA A 37 23.30 5.00 2.65
C ALA A 37 24.40 5.42 1.66
N ASP A 38 25.31 4.49 1.37
CA ASP A 38 26.25 4.64 0.26
C ASP A 38 25.54 4.27 -1.06
N LEU A 39 25.50 5.22 -1.98
CA LEU A 39 24.81 5.08 -3.27
C LEU A 39 25.75 4.70 -4.42
N SER A 40 27.05 4.53 -4.14
CA SER A 40 28.06 4.26 -5.17
C SER A 40 27.99 2.84 -5.73
N GLU A 41 27.72 1.85 -4.88
CA GLU A 41 27.71 0.43 -5.23
C GLU A 41 26.29 -0.17 -5.10
N PHE A 42 25.66 -0.45 -6.24
CA PHE A 42 24.26 -0.86 -6.30
C PHE A 42 23.96 -2.16 -5.53
N ASN A 43 24.83 -3.16 -5.61
CA ASN A 43 24.59 -4.44 -4.94
C ASN A 43 24.66 -4.28 -3.40
N ALA A 44 25.64 -3.52 -2.90
CA ALA A 44 25.76 -3.22 -1.48
C ALA A 44 24.58 -2.35 -0.98
N LEU A 45 24.11 -1.40 -1.81
CA LEU A 45 22.92 -0.63 -1.53
C LEU A 45 21.68 -1.53 -1.42
N GLN A 46 21.54 -2.53 -2.29
CA GLN A 46 20.42 -3.47 -2.25
C GLN A 46 20.42 -4.29 -0.96
N ASP A 47 21.59 -4.77 -0.53
CA ASP A 47 21.75 -5.54 0.71
C ASP A 47 21.40 -4.69 1.94
N SER A 48 21.95 -3.47 2.02
CA SER A 48 21.62 -2.53 3.11
C SER A 48 20.14 -2.11 3.11
N LEU A 49 19.50 -1.99 1.95
CA LEU A 49 18.07 -1.72 1.85
C LEU A 49 17.25 -2.90 2.38
N ALA A 50 17.66 -4.14 2.12
CA ALA A 50 16.99 -5.33 2.67
C ALA A 50 17.10 -5.38 4.21
N GLU A 51 18.27 -5.05 4.76
CA GLU A 51 18.47 -4.92 6.21
C GLU A 51 17.58 -3.82 6.80
N TRP A 52 17.52 -2.66 6.15
CA TRP A 52 16.63 -1.57 6.53
C TRP A 52 15.16 -1.99 6.55
N GLN A 53 14.70 -2.66 5.50
CA GLN A 53 13.32 -3.15 5.40
C GLN A 53 13.00 -4.18 6.49
N MET A 54 13.95 -5.06 6.81
CA MET A 54 13.82 -6.02 7.91
C MET A 54 13.66 -5.27 9.24
N PHE A 55 14.57 -4.34 9.54
CA PHE A 55 14.50 -3.51 10.75
C PHE A 55 13.17 -2.74 10.85
N TYR A 56 12.80 -2.01 9.79
CA TYR A 56 11.60 -1.18 9.75
C TYR A 56 10.33 -1.99 10.01
N ASN A 57 10.20 -3.16 9.36
CA ASN A 57 8.99 -3.96 9.42
C ASN A 57 8.89 -4.85 10.66
N TRP A 58 10.03 -5.33 11.21
CA TRP A 58 10.05 -6.33 12.28
C TRP A 58 10.52 -5.81 13.63
N HIS A 59 11.35 -4.76 13.66
CA HIS A 59 12.04 -4.34 14.89
C HIS A 59 11.75 -2.90 15.28
N ARG A 60 11.38 -2.02 14.35
CA ARG A 60 11.18 -0.59 14.62
C ARG A 60 9.93 -0.35 15.49
N PRO A 61 10.08 0.24 16.70
CA PRO A 61 8.94 0.54 17.56
C PRO A 61 8.23 1.82 17.10
N TYR A 62 6.91 1.77 16.91
CA TYR A 62 6.12 2.96 16.56
C TYR A 62 5.32 3.47 17.75
N GLY A 63 5.46 4.77 18.06
CA GLY A 63 4.66 5.42 19.11
C GLY A 63 3.15 5.32 18.86
N SER A 64 2.71 5.53 17.62
CA SER A 64 1.31 5.39 17.21
C SER A 64 0.79 3.95 17.26
N LEU A 65 1.68 2.96 17.26
CA LEU A 65 1.35 1.54 17.36
C LEU A 65 1.63 0.98 18.76
N LYS A 66 1.70 1.82 19.79
CA LYS A 66 1.98 1.41 21.18
C LYS A 66 3.31 0.65 21.32
N ARG A 67 4.35 1.13 20.61
CA ARG A 67 5.70 0.54 20.54
C ARG A 67 5.79 -0.82 19.85
N LEU A 68 4.75 -1.21 19.10
CA LEU A 68 4.78 -2.41 18.28
C LEU A 68 5.39 -2.13 16.91
N SER A 69 5.94 -3.17 16.29
CA SER A 69 6.37 -3.15 14.90
C SER A 69 5.18 -3.28 13.95
N PRO A 70 5.33 -2.91 12.66
CA PRO A 70 4.33 -3.20 11.65
C PRO A 70 3.92 -4.68 11.61
N THR A 71 4.89 -5.60 11.71
CA THR A 71 4.63 -7.05 11.70
C THR A 71 3.80 -7.51 12.90
N ASP A 72 4.03 -6.95 14.10
CA ASP A 72 3.21 -7.26 15.27
C ASP A 72 1.74 -6.88 15.06
N ILE A 73 1.49 -5.74 14.39
CA ILE A 73 0.13 -5.31 14.05
C ILE A 73 -0.51 -6.26 13.03
N VAL A 74 0.23 -6.66 12.00
CA VAL A 74 -0.25 -7.65 11.01
C VAL A 74 -0.62 -8.96 11.70
N SER A 75 0.25 -9.46 12.59
CA SER A 75 -0.01 -10.67 13.37
C SER A 75 -1.29 -10.57 14.21
N LYS A 76 -1.51 -9.44 14.89
CA LYS A 76 -2.74 -9.20 15.67
C LYS A 76 -4.02 -9.10 14.84
N LEU A 77 -3.91 -8.72 13.57
CA LEU A 77 -5.04 -8.57 12.66
C LEU A 77 -5.25 -9.82 11.79
N LYS A 78 -4.43 -10.86 11.95
CA LYS A 78 -4.47 -12.06 11.13
C LYS A 78 -5.86 -12.70 11.14
N ASP A 79 -6.48 -12.85 12.30
CA ASP A 79 -7.81 -13.49 12.43
C ASP A 79 -8.96 -12.67 11.83
N LYS A 80 -8.73 -11.38 11.55
CA LYS A 80 -9.70 -10.49 10.88
C LYS A 80 -9.48 -10.42 9.37
N THR A 81 -8.37 -10.97 8.89
CA THR A 81 -7.96 -10.87 7.49
C THR A 81 -8.35 -12.16 6.79
N LEU A 82 -9.18 -12.04 5.75
CA LEU A 82 -9.61 -13.18 4.96
C LEU A 82 -8.41 -13.90 4.32
N LEU A 83 -8.49 -15.22 4.26
CA LEU A 83 -7.57 -16.04 3.49
C LEU A 83 -7.85 -15.90 1.99
N TRP A 84 -6.87 -16.29 1.17
CA TRP A 84 -6.95 -16.10 -0.29
C TRP A 84 -8.12 -16.85 -0.93
N ASP A 85 -8.44 -18.05 -0.43
CA ASP A 85 -9.57 -18.85 -0.90
C ASP A 85 -10.91 -18.16 -0.57
N GLU A 86 -11.05 -17.64 0.65
CA GLU A 86 -12.24 -16.88 1.07
C GLU A 86 -12.41 -15.60 0.23
N VAL A 87 -11.31 -14.92 -0.11
CA VAL A 87 -11.34 -13.76 -1.00
C VAL A 87 -11.82 -14.16 -2.39
N ASN A 88 -11.35 -15.27 -2.95
CA ASN A 88 -11.77 -15.73 -4.27
C ASN A 88 -13.25 -16.10 -4.31
N ASP A 89 -13.76 -16.78 -3.28
CA ASP A 89 -15.17 -17.16 -3.19
C ASP A 89 -16.09 -15.93 -3.09
N LEU A 90 -15.62 -14.85 -2.46
CA LEU A 90 -16.36 -13.61 -2.28
C LEU A 90 -16.17 -12.61 -3.43
N TYR A 91 -15.16 -12.79 -4.27
CA TYR A 91 -14.82 -11.86 -5.34
C TYR A 91 -15.59 -12.19 -6.63
N ASP A 92 -16.46 -11.26 -7.04
CA ASP A 92 -17.17 -11.36 -8.31
C ASP A 92 -16.62 -10.33 -9.32
N PRO A 93 -15.79 -10.76 -10.29
CA PRO A 93 -15.24 -9.88 -11.33
C PRO A 93 -16.30 -9.08 -12.09
N LYS A 94 -17.52 -9.63 -12.26
CA LYS A 94 -18.58 -8.98 -13.03
C LYS A 94 -19.21 -7.81 -12.28
N LYS A 95 -19.11 -7.80 -10.95
CA LYS A 95 -19.56 -6.69 -10.10
C LYS A 95 -18.50 -5.62 -9.90
N GLU A 96 -17.28 -5.86 -10.34
CA GLU A 96 -16.20 -4.90 -10.14
C GLU A 96 -16.19 -3.81 -11.20
N HIS A 97 -16.34 -2.57 -10.73
CA HIS A 97 -16.08 -1.40 -11.56
C HIS A 97 -14.58 -1.18 -11.70
N ILE A 98 -14.09 -1.34 -12.94
CA ILE A 98 -12.73 -0.97 -13.35
C ILE A 98 -12.70 0.54 -13.52
N GLN A 99 -12.12 1.24 -12.55
CA GLN A 99 -11.98 2.69 -12.60
C GLN A 99 -10.90 3.10 -13.61
N GLU A 100 -11.22 4.10 -14.43
CA GLU A 100 -10.22 4.72 -15.29
C GLU A 100 -9.23 5.54 -14.41
N PRO A 101 -7.91 5.30 -14.49
CA PRO A 101 -6.90 6.07 -13.74
C PRO A 101 -6.93 7.59 -14.00
N VAL A 102 -7.20 8.02 -15.22
CA VAL A 102 -7.47 9.39 -15.64
C VAL A 102 -8.83 9.83 -15.11
N TYR A 103 -8.79 10.47 -13.94
CA TYR A 103 -9.98 10.91 -13.20
C TYR A 103 -11.00 11.70 -14.04
N ALA A 104 -10.54 12.53 -15.00
CA ALA A 104 -11.43 13.28 -15.87
C ALA A 104 -12.26 12.37 -16.80
N VAL A 105 -11.65 11.31 -17.34
CA VAL A 105 -12.31 10.32 -18.19
C VAL A 105 -13.29 9.50 -17.35
N GLU A 106 -12.86 9.04 -16.17
CA GLU A 106 -13.72 8.34 -15.20
C GLU A 106 -14.96 9.16 -14.84
N LEU A 107 -14.80 10.47 -14.59
CA LEU A 107 -15.92 11.36 -14.27
C LEU A 107 -16.90 11.50 -15.44
N ALA A 108 -16.40 11.56 -16.67
CA ALA A 108 -17.24 11.59 -17.87
C ALA A 108 -18.00 10.27 -18.05
N MET A 109 -17.32 9.13 -17.89
CA MET A 109 -17.90 7.80 -17.98
C MET A 109 -19.02 7.57 -16.94
N ARG A 110 -18.83 8.06 -15.70
CA ARG A 110 -19.85 7.97 -14.65
C ARG A 110 -21.12 8.74 -14.98
N LYS A 111 -21.00 9.91 -15.64
CA LYS A 111 -22.17 10.68 -16.08
C LYS A 111 -22.96 9.97 -17.19
N LEU A 112 -22.29 9.13 -17.98
CA LEU A 112 -22.88 8.39 -19.10
C LEU A 112 -23.48 7.04 -18.69
N LYS A 113 -23.12 6.52 -17.52
CA LYS A 113 -23.71 5.31 -16.93
C LYS A 113 -24.60 5.70 -15.75
N PRO A 114 -25.88 6.06 -15.97
CA PRO A 114 -26.81 6.22 -14.87
C PRO A 114 -27.08 4.83 -14.31
N CYS A 115 -26.54 4.55 -13.12
CA CYS A 115 -26.84 3.37 -12.29
C CYS A 115 -26.36 2.01 -12.85
N LEU A 116 -25.26 1.54 -12.26
CA LEU A 116 -25.22 0.23 -11.60
C LEU A 116 -24.95 0.47 -10.12
#